data_AF-A0A380P2I7-F1
#
_entry.id   AF-A0A380P2I7-F1
#
_cell.length_a   1.000
_cell.length_b   1.000
_cell.length_c   1.000
_cell.angle_alpha   90.00
_cell.angle_beta   90.00
_cell.angle_gamma   90.00
#
_symmetry.space_group_name_H-M   'P 1'
#
loop_
_entity.id
_entity.type
_entity.pdbx_description
1 polymer ?
#
loop_
_entity_poly.entity_id
_entity_poly.type
_entity_poly.pdbx_seq_one_letter_code
_entity_poly.pdbx_strand_id
1 'polypeptide(L)'
;MEDVQASWAGIRPLIGNGDYNGNTTKKDVSDDTLHALDTTINQYFDHEVDRKKVNQALQDLSGGAKSASSVSRGYKIEVENGIINVSGGKLTDYRLMASDTMKFVEKALSDEFSQAVTLIDSTNYPVSGGHFNPNQVDAEINRYAEQLESLGILESEALELANLYGSNTPELAKYIAIG
;
A
#
# COMPACT_ATOMS: atom_id res chain seq x y z
N MET A 1 -9.39 25.57 7.70
CA MET A 1 -8.32 24.64 7.26
C MET A 1 -7.84 23.73 8.38
N GLU A 2 -8.30 23.91 9.63
CA GLU A 2 -7.89 23.10 10.78
C GLU A 2 -8.59 21.73 10.89
N ASP A 3 -9.62 21.48 10.08
CA ASP A 3 -10.46 20.27 10.20
C ASP A 3 -10.02 19.08 9.33
N VAL A 4 -8.90 19.18 8.61
CA VAL A 4 -8.39 18.08 7.77
C VAL A 4 -7.34 17.31 8.57
N GLN A 5 -7.78 16.24 9.24
CA GLN A 5 -6.88 15.29 9.89
C GLN A 5 -6.68 14.07 8.98
N ALA A 6 -5.48 13.95 8.41
CA ALA A 6 -5.04 12.74 7.69
C ALA A 6 -4.05 11.99 8.55
N SER A 7 -4.35 10.72 8.89
CA SER A 7 -3.41 9.82 9.55
C SER A 7 -3.25 8.55 8.71
N TRP A 8 -2.00 8.15 8.49
CA TRP A 8 -1.67 6.90 7.80
C TRP A 8 -0.77 6.05 8.71
N ALA A 9 -1.24 4.88 9.09
CA ALA A 9 -0.47 3.90 9.85
C ALA A 9 0.06 2.82 8.89
N GLY A 10 1.23 3.06 8.29
CA GLY A 10 1.94 2.06 7.52
C GLY A 10 2.80 1.17 8.42
N ILE A 11 2.48 -0.12 8.53
CA ILE A 11 3.36 -1.09 9.21
C ILE A 11 4.30 -1.72 8.17
N ARG A 12 5.63 -1.65 8.40
CA ARG A 12 6.68 -2.45 7.71
C ARG A 12 7.80 -2.79 8.70
N PRO A 13 8.31 -4.06 8.75
CA PRO A 13 9.25 -4.63 7.74
C PRO A 13 9.00 -6.15 7.45
N LEU A 14 9.66 -6.95 6.60
CA LEU A 14 10.61 -6.92 5.46
C LEU A 14 10.68 -8.39 4.90
N ILE A 15 11.05 -8.56 3.62
CA ILE A 15 11.36 -9.83 2.89
C ILE A 15 10.21 -10.85 2.69
N GLY A 16 9.72 -10.89 1.44
CA GLY A 16 8.91 -11.99 0.90
C GLY A 16 7.48 -11.60 0.53
N ASN A 17 6.90 -12.32 -0.44
CA ASN A 17 5.47 -12.28 -0.80
C ASN A 17 4.60 -12.94 0.29
N GLY A 18 4.88 -12.65 1.57
CA GLY A 18 4.18 -13.22 2.71
C GLY A 18 2.92 -12.42 3.03
N ASP A 19 1.77 -13.07 2.97
CA ASP A 19 0.51 -12.53 3.47
C ASP A 19 0.52 -12.56 5.02
N TYR A 20 1.07 -11.52 5.66
CA TYR A 20 1.13 -11.40 7.11
C TYR A 20 0.06 -10.42 7.62
N ASN A 21 -0.88 -10.90 8.44
CA ASN A 21 -1.96 -10.08 9.03
C ASN A 21 -2.00 -10.16 10.57
N GLY A 22 -0.86 -10.37 11.24
CA GLY A 22 -0.72 -10.20 12.70
C GLY A 22 -1.54 -11.14 13.59
N ASN A 23 -2.35 -12.05 13.05
CA ASN A 23 -3.13 -13.00 13.84
C ASN A 23 -3.16 -14.38 13.19
N THR A 24 -2.20 -15.24 13.56
CA THR A 24 -2.31 -16.68 13.35
C THR A 24 -1.80 -17.38 14.60
N THR A 25 -2.70 -17.62 15.55
CA THR A 25 -2.50 -18.68 16.54
C THR A 25 -2.30 -19.97 15.75
N LYS A 26 -1.07 -20.51 15.71
CA LYS A 26 -0.82 -21.82 15.09
C LYS A 26 -1.64 -22.84 15.87
N LYS A 27 -2.62 -23.43 15.21
CA LYS A 27 -3.38 -24.56 15.76
C LYS A 27 -2.53 -25.79 15.51
N ASP A 28 -1.95 -26.36 16.57
CA ASP A 28 -1.26 -27.64 16.45
C ASP A 28 -2.29 -28.73 16.11
N VAL A 29 -1.99 -29.54 15.09
CA VAL A 29 -2.84 -30.63 14.61
C VAL A 29 -2.64 -31.83 15.55
N SER A 30 -3.72 -32.41 16.08
CA SER A 30 -3.64 -33.58 16.97
C SER A 30 -3.54 -34.90 16.19
N ASP A 31 -2.95 -35.92 16.80
CA ASP A 31 -2.82 -37.26 16.18
C ASP A 31 -4.19 -37.85 15.78
N ASP A 32 -5.25 -37.57 16.54
CA ASP A 32 -6.62 -38.00 16.20
C ASP A 32 -7.11 -37.40 14.87
N THR A 33 -6.75 -36.13 14.59
CA THR A 33 -7.12 -35.48 13.32
C THR A 33 -6.33 -36.04 12.14
N LEU A 34 -5.08 -36.46 12.37
CA LEU A 34 -4.27 -37.14 11.35
C LEU A 34 -4.82 -38.54 11.04
N HIS A 35 -5.27 -39.28 12.05
CA HIS A 35 -5.91 -40.59 11.86
C HIS A 35 -7.25 -40.49 11.11
N ALA A 36 -8.04 -39.45 11.36
CA ALA A 36 -9.28 -39.21 10.62
C ALA A 36 -9.01 -38.90 9.14
N LEU A 37 -7.93 -38.17 8.83
CA LEU A 37 -7.52 -37.90 7.46
C LEU A 37 -7.04 -39.18 6.75
N ASP A 38 -6.19 -39.99 7.40
CA ASP A 38 -5.71 -41.26 6.86
C ASP A 38 -6.88 -42.19 6.50
N THR A 39 -7.86 -42.31 7.40
CA THR A 39 -9.09 -43.08 7.16
C THR A 39 -9.83 -42.59 5.92
N THR A 40 -9.98 -41.27 5.78
CA THR A 40 -10.70 -40.66 4.65
C THR A 40 -9.95 -40.85 3.32
N ILE A 41 -8.62 -40.84 3.34
CA ILE A 41 -7.77 -41.08 2.17
C ILE A 41 -7.88 -42.55 1.74
N ASN A 42 -7.84 -43.49 2.68
CA ASN A 42 -7.98 -44.91 2.39
C ASN A 42 -9.34 -45.21 1.74
N GLN A 43 -10.43 -44.67 2.30
CA GLN A 43 -11.77 -44.78 1.71
C GLN A 43 -11.87 -44.22 0.28
N TYR A 44 -11.07 -43.19 -0.06
CA TYR A 44 -11.04 -42.64 -1.42
C TYR A 44 -10.36 -43.60 -2.40
N PHE A 45 -9.24 -44.21 -2.00
CA PHE A 45 -8.54 -45.20 -2.82
C PHE A 45 -9.33 -46.51 -2.94
N ASP A 46 -10.17 -46.82 -1.95
CA ASP A 46 -11.13 -47.92 -2.01
C ASP A 46 -12.44 -47.57 -2.78
N HIS A 47 -12.49 -46.38 -3.40
CA HIS A 47 -13.63 -45.86 -4.18
C HIS A 47 -14.95 -45.70 -3.40
N GLU A 48 -14.89 -45.64 -2.07
CA GLU A 48 -16.05 -45.49 -1.19
C GLU A 48 -16.47 -44.02 -1.01
N VAL A 49 -15.53 -43.08 -1.20
CA VAL A 49 -15.80 -41.64 -1.10
C VAL A 49 -15.22 -40.87 -2.27
N ASP A 50 -15.86 -39.75 -2.61
CA ASP A 50 -15.38 -38.83 -3.63
C ASP A 50 -14.20 -38.00 -3.15
N ARG A 51 -13.35 -37.58 -4.11
CA ARG A 51 -12.23 -36.65 -3.91
C ARG A 51 -12.63 -35.36 -3.20
N LYS A 52 -13.89 -34.94 -3.34
CA LYS A 52 -14.45 -33.76 -2.66
C LYS A 52 -14.41 -33.89 -1.12
N LYS A 53 -14.66 -35.08 -0.58
CA LYS A 53 -14.59 -35.33 0.87
C LYS A 53 -13.15 -35.27 1.37
N VAL A 54 -12.19 -35.80 0.62
CA VAL A 54 -10.75 -35.69 0.94
C VAL A 54 -10.31 -34.22 0.95
N ASN A 55 -10.73 -33.44 -0.04
CA ASN A 55 -10.42 -32.00 -0.10
C ASN A 55 -11.02 -31.22 1.07
N GLN A 56 -12.22 -31.61 1.54
CA GLN A 56 -12.85 -30.98 2.70
C GLN A 56 -12.09 -31.32 3.99
N ALA A 57 -11.75 -32.58 4.21
CA ALA A 57 -10.98 -33.02 5.39
C ALA A 57 -9.61 -32.31 5.47
N LEU A 58 -8.95 -32.10 4.33
CA LEU A 58 -7.70 -31.33 4.25
C LEU A 58 -7.91 -29.84 4.59
N GLN A 59 -9.01 -29.23 4.14
CA GLN A 59 -9.34 -27.84 4.46
C GLN A 59 -9.63 -27.66 5.96
N ASP A 60 -10.35 -28.61 6.55
CA ASP A 60 -10.69 -28.61 7.97
C ASP A 60 -9.43 -28.76 8.84
N LEU A 61 -8.46 -29.59 8.43
CA LEU A 61 -7.14 -29.73 9.09
C LEU A 61 -6.27 -28.48 8.95
N SER A 62 -6.32 -27.81 7.79
CA SER A 62 -5.57 -26.56 7.57
C SER A 62 -6.12 -25.37 8.38
N GLY A 63 -7.10 -25.62 9.26
CA GLY A 63 -7.57 -24.66 10.24
C GLY A 63 -8.15 -23.43 9.58
N GLY A 64 -9.02 -23.60 8.58
CA GLY A 64 -9.82 -22.50 8.01
C GLY A 64 -9.00 -21.23 7.81
N ALA A 65 -7.81 -21.35 7.21
CA ALA A 65 -7.15 -20.18 6.66
C ALA A 65 -8.09 -19.66 5.57
N LYS A 66 -8.97 -18.72 5.91
CA LYS A 66 -9.46 -17.76 4.93
C LYS A 66 -8.17 -17.20 4.35
N SER A 67 -7.80 -17.69 3.17
CA SER A 67 -6.64 -17.19 2.47
C SER A 67 -6.72 -15.68 2.53
N ALA A 68 -5.67 -14.98 2.93
CA ALA A 68 -5.67 -13.52 2.96
C ALA A 68 -6.00 -12.93 1.56
N SER A 69 -5.90 -13.74 0.50
CA SER A 69 -6.43 -13.44 -0.83
C SER A 69 -7.95 -13.29 -0.93
N SER A 70 -8.72 -13.70 0.09
CA SER A 70 -10.17 -13.53 0.18
C SER A 70 -10.60 -12.21 0.81
N VAL A 71 -9.65 -11.44 1.37
CA VAL A 71 -9.91 -10.08 1.86
C VAL A 71 -9.92 -9.14 0.65
N SER A 72 -11.00 -8.35 0.51
CA SER A 72 -11.11 -7.35 -0.55
C SER A 72 -9.91 -6.42 -0.53
N ARG A 73 -9.19 -6.35 -1.66
CA ARG A 73 -8.02 -5.49 -1.86
C ARG A 73 -8.37 -4.14 -2.49
N GLY A 74 -9.66 -3.88 -2.70
CA GLY A 74 -10.15 -2.59 -3.19
C GLY A 74 -10.23 -1.55 -2.08
N TYR A 75 -10.53 -0.31 -2.45
CA TYR A 75 -10.87 0.77 -1.53
C TYR A 75 -12.37 1.04 -1.55
N LYS A 76 -12.87 1.63 -0.46
CA LYS A 76 -14.26 2.06 -0.31
C LYS A 76 -14.28 3.48 0.23
N ILE A 77 -15.17 4.30 -0.32
CA ILE A 77 -15.42 5.67 0.14
C ILE A 77 -16.87 5.73 0.59
N GLU A 78 -17.10 6.13 1.84
CA GLU A 78 -18.43 6.27 2.44
C GLU A 78 -18.59 7.68 2.99
N VAL A 79 -19.79 8.24 2.87
CA VAL A 79 -20.12 9.55 3.43
C VAL A 79 -21.25 9.36 4.43
N GLU A 80 -20.97 9.61 5.70
CA GLU A 80 -21.92 9.46 6.79
C GLU A 80 -21.82 10.66 7.74
N ASN A 81 -22.96 11.33 7.99
CA ASN A 81 -23.04 12.46 8.94
C ASN A 81 -22.00 13.57 8.72
N GLY A 82 -21.71 13.92 7.46
CA GLY A 82 -20.72 14.93 7.10
C GLY A 82 -19.26 14.46 7.16
N ILE A 83 -19.02 13.17 7.43
CA ILE A 83 -17.68 12.58 7.48
C ILE A 83 -17.47 11.73 6.21
N ILE A 84 -16.36 11.99 5.51
CA ILE A 84 -15.93 11.17 4.37
C ILE A 84 -14.91 10.15 4.86
N ASN A 85 -15.32 8.88 4.92
CA ASN A 85 -14.51 7.75 5.34
C ASN A 85 -13.90 7.04 4.14
N VAL A 86 -12.57 6.98 4.08
CA VAL A 86 -11.83 6.23 3.07
C VAL A 86 -11.18 5.03 3.73
N SER A 87 -11.53 3.82 3.30
CA SER A 87 -11.03 2.59 3.90
C SER A 87 -10.54 1.59 2.85
N GLY A 88 -9.61 0.72 3.26
CA GLY A 88 -8.97 -0.25 2.37
C GLY A 88 -7.98 0.39 1.40
N GLY A 89 -7.86 -0.20 0.22
CA GLY A 89 -6.95 0.26 -0.83
C GLY A 89 -5.49 -0.14 -0.62
N LYS A 90 -4.67 0.14 -1.64
CA LYS A 90 -3.23 -0.12 -1.64
C LYS A 90 -2.45 1.17 -1.86
N LEU A 91 -1.17 1.13 -1.50
CA LEU A 91 -0.23 2.19 -1.86
C LEU A 91 -0.19 2.45 -3.38
N THR A 92 -0.45 1.44 -4.22
CA THR A 92 -0.52 1.63 -5.69
C THR A 92 -1.75 2.41 -6.14
N ASP A 93 -2.81 2.40 -5.34
CA ASP A 93 -4.12 2.94 -5.68
C ASP A 93 -4.36 4.31 -5.03
N TYR A 94 -3.42 4.78 -4.20
CA TYR A 94 -3.55 5.99 -3.38
C TYR A 94 -3.98 7.23 -4.18
N ARG A 95 -3.42 7.43 -5.38
CA ARG A 95 -3.76 8.57 -6.25
C ARG A 95 -5.20 8.50 -6.71
N LEU A 96 -5.65 7.32 -7.11
CA LEU A 96 -7.03 7.11 -7.56
C LEU A 96 -8.01 7.27 -6.40
N MET A 97 -7.68 6.69 -5.23
CA MET A 97 -8.41 6.86 -3.98
C MET A 97 -8.58 8.34 -3.62
N ALA A 98 -7.50 9.12 -3.65
CA ALA A 98 -7.54 10.56 -3.38
C ALA A 98 -8.39 11.30 -4.42
N SER A 99 -8.20 10.99 -5.71
CA SER A 99 -8.96 11.62 -6.79
C SER A 99 -10.46 11.36 -6.70
N ASP A 100 -10.88 10.16 -6.30
CA ASP A 100 -12.29 9.85 -6.09
C ASP A 100 -12.83 10.51 -4.83
N THR A 101 -12.05 10.51 -3.74
CA THR A 101 -12.42 11.18 -2.48
C THR A 101 -12.67 12.67 -2.69
N MET A 102 -11.83 13.33 -3.50
CA MET A 102 -11.99 14.75 -3.81
C MET A 102 -13.30 15.09 -4.53
N LYS A 103 -13.91 14.15 -5.27
CA LYS A 103 -15.23 14.35 -5.88
C LYS A 103 -16.33 14.45 -4.80
N PHE A 104 -16.22 13.66 -3.73
CA PHE A 104 -17.14 13.75 -2.61
C PHE A 104 -16.93 15.05 -1.83
N VAL A 105 -15.68 15.49 -1.66
CA VAL A 105 -15.35 16.79 -1.03
C VAL A 105 -15.91 17.95 -1.85
N GLU A 106 -15.69 17.96 -3.17
CA GLU A 106 -16.20 19.01 -4.07
C GLU A 106 -17.72 19.08 -4.05
N LYS A 107 -18.39 17.92 -4.09
CA LYS A 107 -19.85 17.85 -3.93
C LYS A 107 -20.31 18.39 -2.58
N ALA A 108 -19.68 17.99 -1.47
CA ALA A 108 -20.06 18.46 -0.14
C ALA A 108 -19.88 19.98 0.02
N LEU A 109 -18.77 20.53 -0.49
CA LEU A 109 -18.52 21.98 -0.48
C LEU A 109 -19.54 22.76 -1.32
N SER A 110 -19.93 22.22 -2.47
CA SER A 110 -20.97 22.82 -3.31
C SER A 110 -22.34 22.77 -2.62
N ASP A 111 -22.75 21.61 -2.11
CA ASP A 111 -24.09 21.38 -1.58
C ASP A 111 -24.32 22.08 -0.23
N GLU A 112 -23.34 22.04 0.68
CA GLU A 112 -23.51 22.55 2.05
C GLU A 112 -23.02 23.99 2.23
N PHE A 113 -22.01 24.41 1.46
CA PHE A 113 -21.33 25.69 1.63
C PHE A 113 -21.44 26.63 0.42
N SER A 114 -22.12 26.19 -0.65
CA SER A 114 -22.20 26.94 -1.92
C SER A 114 -20.82 27.35 -2.47
N GLN A 115 -19.79 26.56 -2.17
CA GLN A 115 -18.42 26.82 -2.56
C GLN A 115 -18.03 25.93 -3.74
N ALA A 116 -17.75 26.55 -4.88
CA ALA A 116 -17.22 25.85 -6.04
C ALA A 116 -15.72 25.58 -5.87
N VAL A 117 -15.31 24.34 -6.11
CA VAL A 117 -13.90 23.92 -6.15
C VAL A 117 -13.62 23.27 -7.49
N THR A 118 -12.52 23.66 -8.14
CA THR A 118 -12.09 23.01 -9.37
C THR A 118 -11.17 21.85 -9.04
N LEU A 119 -11.58 20.64 -9.43
CA LEU A 119 -10.72 19.47 -9.33
C LEU A 119 -9.53 19.58 -10.28
N ILE A 120 -8.35 19.17 -9.81
CA ILE A 120 -7.13 19.12 -10.62
C ILE A 120 -6.94 17.73 -11.24
N ASP A 121 -6.22 17.68 -12.35
CA ASP A 121 -5.77 16.42 -12.93
C ASP A 121 -4.55 15.87 -12.15
N SER A 122 -4.83 14.96 -11.23
CA SER A 122 -3.79 14.29 -10.43
C SER A 122 -2.83 13.42 -11.24
N THR A 123 -3.14 13.05 -12.49
CA THR A 123 -2.25 12.21 -13.31
C THR A 123 -1.01 12.96 -13.79
N ASN A 124 -1.12 14.28 -13.90
CA ASN A 124 -0.08 15.16 -14.40
C ASN A 124 0.45 16.11 -13.30
N TYR A 125 0.08 15.87 -12.04
CA TYR A 125 0.47 16.70 -10.91
C TYR A 125 1.66 16.08 -10.16
N PRO A 126 2.89 16.58 -10.35
CA PRO A 126 4.05 16.05 -9.64
C PRO A 126 3.93 16.31 -8.14
N VAL A 127 4.33 15.32 -7.33
CA VAL A 127 4.51 15.51 -5.90
C VAL A 127 5.81 16.28 -5.63
N SER A 128 5.94 16.84 -4.42
CA SER A 128 7.19 17.48 -3.99
C SER A 128 8.40 16.57 -4.24
N GLY A 129 9.49 17.13 -4.75
CA GLY A 129 10.66 16.36 -5.20
C GLY A 129 10.52 15.74 -6.60
N GLY A 130 9.32 15.61 -7.16
CA GLY A 130 9.06 15.01 -8.48
C GLY A 130 9.00 15.98 -9.67
N HIS A 131 9.43 17.24 -9.53
CA HIS A 131 9.37 18.26 -10.59
C HIS A 131 10.53 18.13 -11.58
N PHE A 132 10.61 17.00 -12.27
CA PHE A 132 11.60 16.74 -13.31
C PHE A 132 11.03 15.81 -14.38
N ASN A 133 11.72 15.66 -15.51
CA ASN A 133 11.23 14.81 -16.60
C ASN A 133 11.26 13.33 -16.19
N PRO A 134 10.11 12.65 -16.08
CA PRO A 134 10.08 11.24 -15.66
C PRO A 134 10.73 10.29 -16.68
N ASN A 135 10.96 10.73 -17.91
CA ASN A 135 11.67 9.95 -18.94
C ASN A 135 13.19 10.12 -18.88
N GLN A 136 13.70 10.98 -17.98
CA GLN A 136 15.13 11.30 -17.87
C GLN A 136 15.59 11.27 -16.40
N VAL A 137 15.09 10.31 -15.62
CA VAL A 137 15.35 10.20 -14.18
C VAL A 137 16.85 10.24 -13.88
N ASP A 138 17.65 9.33 -14.46
CA ASP A 138 19.07 9.21 -14.15
C ASP A 138 19.84 10.52 -14.45
N ALA A 139 19.53 11.18 -15.56
CA ALA A 139 20.16 12.44 -15.93
C ALA A 139 19.81 13.58 -14.97
N GLU A 140 18.54 13.67 -14.56
CA GLU A 140 18.08 14.69 -13.61
C GLU A 140 18.66 14.45 -12.20
N ILE A 141 18.71 13.19 -11.75
CA ILE A 141 19.29 12.81 -10.48
C ILE A 141 20.79 13.10 -10.44
N ASN A 142 21.53 12.75 -11.49
CA ASN A 142 22.97 13.08 -11.59
C ASN A 142 23.20 14.59 -11.56
N ARG A 143 22.37 15.38 -12.27
CA ARG A 143 22.45 16.85 -12.23
C ARG A 143 22.24 17.41 -10.82
N TYR A 144 21.37 16.81 -10.03
CA TYR A 144 21.19 17.22 -8.62
C TYR A 144 22.36 16.78 -7.74
N ALA A 145 22.93 15.60 -7.98
CA ALA A 145 24.10 15.11 -7.26
C ALA A 145 25.33 16.01 -7.50
N GLU A 146 25.59 16.41 -8.75
CA GLU A 146 26.69 17.32 -9.12
C GLU A 146 26.65 18.64 -8.33
N GLN A 147 25.44 19.16 -8.02
CA GLN A 147 25.30 20.36 -7.20
C GLN A 147 25.77 20.14 -5.76
N LEU A 148 25.46 18.98 -5.19
CA LEU A 148 25.88 18.59 -3.84
C LEU A 148 27.39 18.32 -3.80
N GLU A 149 27.94 17.67 -4.82
CA GLU A 149 29.39 17.46 -4.96
C GLU A 149 30.17 18.78 -5.02
N SER A 150 29.61 19.80 -5.67
CA SER A 150 30.21 21.14 -5.71
C SER A 150 30.33 21.81 -4.33
N LEU A 151 29.58 21.31 -3.34
CA LEU A 151 29.65 21.72 -1.93
C LEU A 151 30.58 20.84 -1.09
N GLY A 152 31.29 19.89 -1.71
CA GLY A 152 32.24 18.99 -1.04
C GLY A 152 31.62 17.71 -0.48
N ILE A 153 30.37 17.40 -0.84
CA ILE A 153 29.72 16.13 -0.47
C ILE A 153 30.28 15.01 -1.34
N LEU A 154 30.49 13.84 -0.75
CA LEU A 154 30.97 12.66 -1.46
C LEU A 154 29.95 12.23 -2.53
N GLU A 155 30.40 11.88 -3.73
CA GLU A 155 29.56 11.43 -4.86
C GLU A 155 28.48 10.43 -4.45
N SER A 156 28.83 9.40 -3.67
CA SER A 156 27.87 8.39 -3.23
C SER A 156 26.75 8.95 -2.35
N GLU A 157 27.08 9.91 -1.47
CA GLU A 157 26.12 10.57 -0.58
C GLU A 157 25.30 11.62 -1.35
N ALA A 158 25.94 12.36 -2.27
CA ALA A 158 25.26 13.27 -3.16
C ALA A 158 24.20 12.56 -4.01
N LEU A 159 24.54 11.39 -4.55
CA LEU A 159 23.62 10.56 -5.32
C LEU A 159 22.49 10.00 -4.45
N GLU A 160 22.77 9.58 -3.22
CA GLU A 160 21.75 9.12 -2.27
C GLU A 160 20.75 10.23 -1.94
N LEU A 161 21.23 11.43 -1.61
CA LEU A 161 20.41 12.60 -1.34
C LEU A 161 19.60 13.04 -2.57
N ALA A 162 20.22 13.04 -3.75
CA ALA A 162 19.53 13.33 -5.01
C ALA A 162 18.39 12.33 -5.28
N ASN A 163 18.60 11.03 -5.05
CA ASN A 163 17.55 10.02 -5.19
C ASN A 163 16.43 10.17 -4.15
N LEU A 164 16.76 10.61 -2.93
CA LEU A 164 15.80 10.77 -1.85
C LEU A 164 14.92 12.02 -2.02
N TYR A 165 15.51 13.14 -2.44
CA TYR A 165 14.85 14.45 -2.48
C TYR A 165 14.48 14.93 -3.89
N GLY A 166 15.08 14.35 -4.94
CA GLY A 166 14.83 14.71 -6.33
C GLY A 166 15.01 16.20 -6.60
N SER A 167 14.01 16.82 -7.22
CA SER A 167 13.98 18.28 -7.48
C SER A 167 14.01 19.17 -6.24
N ASN A 168 13.89 18.63 -5.02
CA ASN A 168 14.09 19.39 -3.78
C ASN A 168 15.57 19.47 -3.37
N THR A 169 16.46 18.70 -3.99
CA THR A 169 17.90 18.71 -3.67
C THR A 169 18.55 20.08 -3.73
N PRO A 170 18.23 20.97 -4.69
CA PRO A 170 18.77 22.33 -4.68
C PRO A 170 18.37 23.16 -3.45
N GLU A 171 17.21 22.88 -2.84
CA GLU A 171 16.80 23.54 -1.60
C GLU A 171 17.59 22.98 -0.40
N LEU A 172 17.78 21.67 -0.34
CA LEU A 172 18.65 21.02 0.64
C LEU A 172 20.07 21.59 0.59
N ALA A 173 20.61 21.78 -0.61
CA ALA A 173 21.95 22.32 -0.83
C ALA A 173 22.14 23.71 -0.18
N LYS A 174 21.11 24.54 -0.15
CA LYS A 174 21.16 25.86 0.52
C LYS A 174 21.36 25.73 2.03
N TYR A 175 20.72 24.75 2.67
CA TYR A 175 20.89 24.51 4.11
C TYR A 175 22.31 24.03 4.43
N ILE A 176 22.90 23.23 3.55
CA ILE A 176 24.27 22.74 3.71
C ILE A 176 25.29 23.87 3.53
N ALA A 177 25.08 24.78 2.57
CA ALA A 177 25.99 25.89 2.31
C ALA A 177 26.01 26.97 3.42
N ILE A 178 24.99 27.01 4.28
CA ILE A 178 24.86 27.98 5.38
C ILE A 178 25.40 27.44 6.72
N GLY A 179 25.55 26.11 6.85
CA GLY A 179 26.06 25.43 8.05
C GLY A 179 27.57 25.27 8.02
#